data_AF-A0A8H9L6K3-F1
#
_entry.id   AF-A0A8H9L6K3-F1
#
_cell.length_a   1.000
_cell.length_b   1.000
_cell.length_c   1.000
_cell.angle_alpha   90.00
_cell.angle_beta   90.00
_cell.angle_gamma   90.00
#
_symmetry.space_group_name_H-M   'P 1'
#
loop_
_entity.id
_entity.type
_entity.pdbx_description
1 polymer ?
#
loop_
_entity_poly.entity_id
_entity_poly.type
_entity_poly.pdbx_seq_one_letter_code
_entity_poly.pdbx_strand_id
1 'polypeptide(L)'
;MPTLAVIFCETRPHPAEPAPPAEWTGEARFLLDPPGDLLAALQAAQLHDRGHPDDLSVQVSAEALFEDGEIIGRTTLSAADLATLTPHLPELHHARLLAWAAFAYALEGQGLEARLVAWFVR
;
A
#
# COMPACT_ATOMS: atom_id res chain seq x y z
N MET A 1 15.21 0.35 -13.46
CA MET A 1 14.02 1.08 -12.94
C MET A 1 12.90 0.06 -12.79
N PRO A 2 11.95 0.24 -11.86
CA PRO A 2 10.83 -0.69 -11.76
C PRO A 2 9.98 -0.64 -13.02
N THR A 3 9.47 -1.78 -13.45
CA THR A 3 8.56 -1.95 -14.59
C THR A 3 7.11 -1.88 -14.15
N LEU A 4 6.83 -2.15 -12.87
CA LEU A 4 5.50 -2.08 -12.27
C LEU A 4 5.58 -1.60 -10.82
N ALA A 5 4.54 -0.88 -10.38
CA ALA A 5 4.27 -0.59 -8.98
C ALA A 5 2.89 -1.16 -8.66
N VAL A 6 2.85 -2.09 -7.71
CA VAL A 6 1.61 -2.69 -7.22
C VAL A 6 1.38 -2.22 -5.79
N ILE A 7 0.21 -1.66 -5.53
CA ILE A 7 -0.19 -1.19 -4.22
C ILE A 7 -1.43 -1.95 -3.81
N PHE A 8 -1.33 -2.80 -2.81
CA PHE A 8 -2.47 -3.52 -2.24
C PHE A 8 -3.01 -2.74 -1.06
N CYS A 9 -4.33 -2.57 -0.98
CA CYS A 9 -4.99 -2.16 0.25
C CYS A 9 -5.49 -3.42 0.96
N GLU A 10 -5.01 -3.63 2.18
CA GLU A 10 -5.49 -4.70 3.04
C GLU A 10 -6.31 -4.13 4.18
N THR A 11 -7.35 -4.86 4.58
CA THR A 11 -8.19 -4.52 5.72
C THR A 11 -8.36 -5.67 6.67
N ARG A 12 -8.66 -5.36 7.92
CA ARG A 12 -9.23 -6.31 8.89
C ARG A 12 -10.20 -5.59 9.81
N PRO A 13 -11.22 -6.27 10.36
CA PRO A 13 -12.02 -5.70 11.44
C PRO A 13 -11.15 -5.21 12.59
N HIS A 14 -11.47 -4.05 13.16
CA HIS A 14 -10.83 -3.60 14.38
C HIS A 14 -11.07 -4.64 15.49
N PRO A 15 -10.05 -5.04 16.26
CA PRO A 15 -10.21 -6.07 17.27
C PRO A 15 -11.24 -5.63 18.32
N ALA A 16 -12.32 -6.40 18.45
CA ALA A 16 -13.23 -6.26 19.59
C ALA A 16 -12.56 -6.92 20.81
N GLU A 17 -12.19 -6.16 21.84
CA GLU A 17 -11.55 -6.74 23.02
C GLU A 17 -12.49 -7.74 23.74
N PRO A 18 -12.02 -8.92 24.18
CA PRO A 18 -10.66 -9.48 24.09
C PRO A 18 -10.56 -10.60 23.02
N ALA A 19 -10.92 -10.33 21.77
CA ALA A 19 -10.77 -11.26 20.67
C ALA A 19 -9.36 -11.16 20.04
N PRO A 20 -8.79 -12.29 19.54
CA PRO A 20 -7.60 -12.21 18.71
C PRO A 20 -7.88 -11.35 17.46
N PRO A 21 -6.85 -10.66 16.92
CA PRO A 21 -7.02 -9.86 15.72
C PRO A 21 -7.43 -10.75 14.55
N ALA A 22 -8.39 -10.26 13.76
CA ALA A 22 -8.82 -10.93 12.55
C ALA A 22 -7.69 -10.93 11.50
N GLU A 23 -7.76 -11.89 10.58
CA GLU A 23 -6.83 -11.96 9.45
C GLU A 23 -7.04 -10.79 8.49
N TRP A 24 -5.95 -10.38 7.83
CA TRP A 24 -6.01 -9.36 6.78
C TRP A 24 -6.65 -9.93 5.51
N THR A 25 -7.45 -9.09 4.86
CA THR A 25 -8.09 -9.37 3.58
C THR A 25 -7.65 -8.34 2.55
N GLY A 26 -7.33 -8.76 1.33
CA GLY A 26 -7.06 -7.85 0.22
C GLY A 26 -8.34 -7.19 -0.27
N GLU A 27 -8.45 -5.88 -0.12
CA GLU A 27 -9.64 -5.10 -0.47
C GLU A 27 -9.54 -4.48 -1.87
N ALA A 28 -8.35 -3.99 -2.22
CA ALA A 28 -8.12 -3.36 -3.51
C ALA A 28 -6.68 -3.51 -3.98
N ARG A 29 -6.49 -3.45 -5.30
CA ARG A 29 -5.18 -3.35 -5.97
C ARG A 29 -5.16 -2.07 -6.79
N PHE A 30 -4.17 -1.22 -6.54
CA PHE A 30 -3.92 0.00 -7.29
C PHE A 30 -2.63 -0.10 -8.10
N LEU A 31 -2.57 0.68 -9.17
CA LEU A 31 -1.44 0.77 -10.08
C LEU A 31 -1.08 2.24 -10.28
N LEU A 32 0.22 2.51 -10.41
CA LEU A 32 0.74 3.83 -10.81
C LEU A 32 1.71 3.68 -11.97
N ASP A 33 1.50 4.47 -13.00
CA ASP A 33 2.36 4.55 -14.18
C ASP A 33 2.76 6.03 -14.42
N PRO A 34 4.06 6.35 -14.54
CA PRO A 34 5.20 5.44 -14.42
C PRO A 34 5.49 5.04 -12.95
N PRO A 35 5.82 3.77 -12.68
CA PRO A 35 6.04 3.27 -11.32
C PRO A 35 7.23 3.93 -10.61
N GLY A 36 8.19 4.46 -11.38
CA GLY A 36 9.34 5.19 -10.86
C GLY A 36 8.95 6.44 -10.06
N ASP A 37 7.84 7.10 -10.40
CA ASP A 37 7.40 8.32 -9.71
C ASP A 37 7.02 8.00 -8.25
N LEU A 38 6.31 6.89 -8.02
CA LEU A 38 5.94 6.47 -6.68
C LEU A 38 7.16 6.04 -5.86
N LEU A 39 8.10 5.30 -6.45
CA LEU A 39 9.33 4.90 -5.76
C LEU A 39 10.15 6.12 -5.34
N ALA A 40 10.33 7.08 -6.25
CA ALA A 40 11.05 8.32 -5.97
C ALA A 40 10.36 9.15 -4.87
N ALA A 41 9.03 9.21 -4.88
CA ALA A 41 8.27 9.89 -3.84
C ALA A 41 8.41 9.23 -2.46
N LEU A 42 8.34 7.90 -2.39
CA LEU A 42 8.59 7.14 -1.16
C LEU A 42 10.01 7.36 -0.63
N GLN A 43 11.00 7.46 -1.52
CA GLN A 43 12.37 7.76 -1.14
C GLN A 43 12.50 9.19 -0.59
N ALA A 44 11.94 10.17 -1.29
CA ALA A 44 11.97 11.57 -0.88
C ALA A 44 11.26 11.81 0.47
N ALA A 45 10.16 11.11 0.71
CA ALA A 45 9.40 11.16 1.96
C ALA A 45 10.00 10.27 3.08
N GLN A 46 11.10 9.55 2.83
CA GLN A 46 11.70 8.59 3.79
C GLN A 46 10.73 7.50 4.25
N LEU A 47 9.83 7.09 3.36
CA LEU A 47 8.86 6.03 3.58
C LEU A 47 9.26 4.72 2.89
N HIS A 48 10.23 4.73 1.99
CA HIS A 48 10.73 3.53 1.29
C HIS A 48 11.36 2.48 2.23
N ASP A 49 11.33 1.22 1.79
CA ASP A 49 12.02 0.07 2.42
C ASP A 49 11.71 -0.11 3.91
N ARG A 50 10.52 0.31 4.36
CA ARG A 50 10.01 0.03 5.71
C ARG A 50 9.68 -1.44 5.94
N GLY A 51 9.74 -2.26 4.89
CA GLY A 51 9.33 -3.65 4.92
C GLY A 51 7.81 -3.82 4.87
N HIS A 52 7.39 -5.07 5.00
CA HIS A 52 6.01 -5.42 5.30
C HIS A 52 5.97 -6.34 6.52
N PRO A 53 4.85 -6.35 7.27
CA PRO A 53 4.68 -7.28 8.37
C PRO A 53 4.53 -8.73 7.87
N ASP A 54 4.72 -9.70 8.77
CA ASP A 54 4.64 -11.13 8.45
C ASP A 54 3.20 -11.61 8.22
N ASP A 55 2.20 -10.85 8.66
CA ASP A 55 0.78 -11.18 8.62
C ASP A 55 0.06 -10.63 7.37
N LEU A 56 0.68 -10.74 6.19
CA LEU A 56 0.03 -10.38 4.92
C LEU A 56 -1.21 -11.25 4.68
N SER A 57 -2.21 -10.68 4.00
CA SER A 57 -3.35 -11.45 3.50
C SER A 57 -2.87 -12.54 2.54
N VAL A 58 -3.66 -13.63 2.45
CA VAL A 58 -3.37 -14.74 1.54
C VAL A 58 -3.29 -14.25 0.08
N GLN A 59 -4.17 -13.33 -0.31
CA GLN A 59 -4.18 -12.78 -1.66
C GLN A 59 -2.90 -12.02 -1.98
N VAL A 60 -2.47 -11.11 -1.10
CA VAL A 60 -1.24 -10.34 -1.29
C VAL A 60 -0.05 -11.29 -1.31
N SER A 61 0.05 -12.21 -0.34
CA SER A 61 1.10 -13.24 -0.30
C SER A 61 1.18 -14.07 -1.58
N ALA A 62 0.04 -14.46 -2.15
CA ALA A 62 -0.02 -15.21 -3.41
C ALA A 62 0.48 -14.37 -4.59
N GLU A 63 0.05 -13.10 -4.71
CA GLU A 63 0.52 -12.21 -5.77
C GLU A 63 2.05 -12.07 -5.75
N ALA A 64 2.68 -11.98 -4.57
CA ALA A 64 4.15 -11.97 -4.48
C ALA A 64 4.83 -13.23 -5.04
N LEU A 65 4.17 -14.39 -4.96
CA LEU A 65 4.72 -15.66 -5.43
C LEU A 65 4.62 -15.85 -6.95
N PHE A 66 3.67 -15.15 -7.58
CA PHE A 66 3.39 -15.29 -9.02
C PHE A 66 4.00 -14.18 -9.87
N GLU A 67 4.60 -13.13 -9.28
CA GLU A 67 5.29 -12.12 -10.10
C GLU A 67 6.61 -12.64 -10.65
N ASP A 68 6.73 -12.61 -11.98
CA ASP A 68 7.88 -13.09 -12.76
C ASP A 68 9.15 -12.20 -12.64
N GLY A 69 9.19 -11.26 -11.69
CA GLY A 69 10.27 -10.29 -11.52
C GLY A 69 10.75 -10.13 -10.08
N GLU A 70 11.88 -9.44 -9.91
CA GLU A 70 12.40 -9.17 -8.57
C GLU A 70 11.53 -8.13 -7.87
N ILE A 71 10.88 -8.51 -6.77
CA ILE A 71 10.15 -7.58 -5.91
C ILE A 71 11.15 -6.81 -5.04
N ILE A 72 11.17 -5.48 -5.21
CA ILE A 72 11.97 -4.53 -4.45
C ILE A 72 11.07 -3.47 -3.78
N GLY A 73 11.65 -2.65 -2.89
CA GLY A 73 10.95 -1.48 -2.35
C GLY A 73 9.77 -1.80 -1.43
N ARG A 74 9.77 -2.99 -0.81
CA ARG A 74 8.67 -3.49 0.04
C ARG A 74 8.37 -2.48 1.14
N THR A 75 7.18 -1.90 1.10
CA THR A 75 6.81 -0.80 1.99
C THR A 75 5.36 -0.95 2.45
N THR A 76 5.13 -0.85 3.75
CA THR A 76 3.79 -0.70 4.33
C THR A 76 3.52 0.75 4.69
N LEU A 77 2.33 1.24 4.34
CA LEU A 77 1.88 2.61 4.47
C LEU A 77 0.52 2.65 5.16
N SER A 78 0.31 3.64 6.03
CA SER A 78 -1.01 4.04 6.49
C SER A 78 -1.72 4.95 5.48
N ALA A 79 -3.01 5.22 5.69
CA ALA A 79 -3.72 6.26 4.95
C ALA A 79 -3.05 7.64 5.10
N ALA A 80 -2.52 7.93 6.29
CA ALA A 80 -1.82 9.18 6.57
C ALA A 80 -0.49 9.29 5.81
N ASP A 81 0.25 8.19 5.66
CA ASP A 81 1.48 8.16 4.85
C ASP A 81 1.20 8.47 3.38
N LEU A 82 0.04 8.09 2.83
CA LEU A 82 -0.32 8.48 1.46
C LEU A 82 -0.52 9.98 1.30
N ALA A 83 -1.12 10.63 2.31
CA ALA A 83 -1.31 12.08 2.27
C ALA A 83 0.04 12.82 2.28
N THR A 84 1.04 12.32 3.03
CA THR A 84 2.38 12.90 3.09
C THR A 84 3.21 12.69 1.81
N LEU A 85 2.82 11.74 0.95
CA LEU A 85 3.47 11.52 -0.35
C LEU A 85 3.09 12.55 -1.42
N THR A 86 1.92 13.17 -1.30
CA THR A 86 1.37 14.07 -2.33
C THR A 86 2.35 15.18 -2.75
N PRO A 87 3.04 15.89 -1.83
CA PRO A 87 4.01 16.94 -2.19
C PRO A 87 5.25 16.43 -2.94
N HIS A 88 5.54 15.14 -2.89
CA HIS A 88 6.72 14.52 -3.50
C HIS A 88 6.45 13.91 -4.88
N LEU A 89 5.20 13.98 -5.36
CA LEU A 89 4.80 13.44 -6.65
C LEU A 89 4.58 14.52 -7.70
N PRO A 90 4.73 14.18 -8.99
CA PRO A 90 4.19 14.97 -10.08
C PRO A 90 2.69 15.24 -9.90
N GLU A 91 2.25 16.46 -10.24
CA GLU A 91 0.85 16.91 -10.09
C GLU A 91 -0.17 15.97 -10.74
N LEU A 92 0.20 15.35 -11.86
CA LEU A 92 -0.57 14.31 -12.56
C LEU A 92 -1.08 13.21 -11.62
N HIS A 93 -0.30 12.82 -10.61
CA HIS A 93 -0.63 11.71 -9.72
C HIS A 93 -1.33 12.15 -8.44
N HIS A 94 -1.44 13.45 -8.16
CA HIS A 94 -1.98 13.96 -6.90
C HIS A 94 -3.41 13.48 -6.66
N ALA A 95 -4.29 13.65 -7.65
CA ALA A 95 -5.68 13.21 -7.53
C ALA A 95 -5.81 11.71 -7.30
N ARG A 96 -4.96 10.91 -7.96
CA ARG A 96 -4.92 9.46 -7.80
C ARG A 96 -4.53 9.07 -6.39
N LEU A 97 -3.51 9.71 -5.83
CA LEU A 97 -3.02 9.36 -4.51
C LEU A 97 -3.94 9.84 -3.38
N LEU A 98 -4.56 11.01 -3.56
CA LEU A 98 -5.63 11.48 -2.68
C LEU A 98 -6.84 10.53 -2.71
N ALA A 99 -7.18 9.95 -3.87
CA ALA A 99 -8.26 8.97 -3.96
C ALA A 99 -7.92 7.68 -3.18
N TRP A 100 -6.67 7.23 -3.20
CA TRP A 100 -6.24 6.06 -2.41
C TRP A 100 -6.26 6.34 -0.91
N ALA A 101 -5.82 7.53 -0.50
CA ALA A 101 -5.90 7.96 0.89
C ALA A 101 -7.37 8.03 1.36
N ALA A 102 -8.24 8.65 0.55
CA ALA A 102 -9.67 8.73 0.84
C ALA A 102 -10.34 7.35 0.91
N PHE A 103 -9.93 6.42 0.04
CA PHE A 103 -10.40 5.03 0.08
C PHE A 103 -10.03 4.34 1.40
N ALA A 104 -8.77 4.43 1.82
CA ALA A 104 -8.31 3.86 3.08
C ALA A 104 -9.01 4.50 4.29
N TYR A 105 -9.16 5.83 4.31
CA TYR A 105 -9.91 6.53 5.36
C TYR A 105 -11.39 6.14 5.41
N ALA A 106 -12.01 5.88 4.26
CA ALA A 106 -13.40 5.43 4.23
C ALA A 106 -13.58 4.02 4.82
N LEU A 107 -12.59 3.14 4.64
CA LEU A 107 -12.56 1.81 5.28
C LEU A 107 -12.35 1.94 6.78
N GLU A 108 -11.43 2.80 7.21
CA GLU A 108 -11.20 3.10 8.63
C GLU A 108 -12.46 3.66 9.32
N GLY A 109 -13.18 4.55 8.63
CA GLY A 109 -14.46 5.10 9.10
C GLY A 109 -15.58 4.06 9.26
N GLN A 110 -15.42 2.86 8.69
CA GLN A 110 -16.34 1.73 8.82
C GLN A 110 -15.94 0.77 9.96
N GLY A 111 -14.92 1.11 10.76
CA GLY A 111 -14.44 0.27 11.85
C GLY A 111 -13.48 -0.83 11.40
N LEU A 112 -12.84 -0.67 10.25
CA LEU A 112 -11.76 -1.53 9.79
C LEU A 112 -10.40 -0.89 10.12
N GLU A 113 -9.39 -1.71 10.36
CA GLU A 113 -8.01 -1.27 10.16
C GLU A 113 -7.69 -1.38 8.67
N ALA A 114 -7.03 -0.37 8.10
CA ALA A 114 -6.58 -0.38 6.72
C ALA A 114 -5.07 -0.12 6.64
N ARG A 115 -4.40 -0.83 5.75
CA ARG A 115 -2.99 -0.57 5.40
C ARG A 115 -2.79 -0.72 3.90
N LEU A 116 -1.76 -0.06 3.38
CA LEU A 116 -1.33 -0.25 2.01
C LEU A 116 0.04 -0.91 1.96
N VAL A 117 0.17 -1.92 1.10
CA VAL A 117 1.41 -2.64 0.85
C VAL A 117 1.86 -2.33 -0.56
N ALA A 118 2.94 -1.57 -0.69
CA ALA A 118 3.52 -1.15 -1.96
C ALA A 118 4.75 -2.00 -2.32
N TRP A 119 4.72 -2.55 -3.53
CA TRP A 119 5.79 -3.34 -4.13
C TRP A 119 6.15 -2.80 -5.50
N PHE A 120 7.43 -2.97 -5.85
CA PHE A 120 7.95 -2.60 -7.15
C PHE A 120 8.55 -3.83 -7.80
N VAL A 121 8.14 -4.12 -9.02
CA VAL A 121 8.68 -5.25 -9.80
C VAL A 121 9.74 -4.68 -10.74
N ARG A 122 10.89 -5.34 -10.83
CA ARG A 122 11.97 -5.03 -11.77
C ARG A 122 12.09 -6.10 -12.83
#